data_AF-A0A2E7WM24-F1
#
_entry.id   AF-A0A2E7WM24-F1
#
_cell.length_a   1.000
_cell.length_b   1.000
_cell.length_c   1.000
_cell.angle_alpha   90.00
_cell.angle_beta   90.00
_cell.angle_gamma   90.00
#
_symmetry.space_group_name_H-M   'P 1'
#
loop_
_entity.id
_entity.type
_entity.pdbx_description
1 polymer ?
#
loop_
_entity_poly.entity_id
_entity_poly.type
_entity_poly.pdbx_seq_one_letter_code
_entity_poly.pdbx_strand_id
1 'polypeptide(L)'
;MREPSLDCDAARELELYATNVECWYKPVIKNLSKHYKHGNFSLDLAIHSIERYCLTPAAKQYHRECGSMSTSWNSLFPKFVRLHVAEQIAHQWVAEFKLGNFWD
;
A
#
# COMPACT_ATOMS: atom_id res chain seq x y z
N MET A 1 0.74 -22.00 -19.63
CA MET A 1 0.13 -20.87 -18.92
C MET A 1 1.20 -19.82 -18.74
N ARG A 2 0.99 -18.56 -19.15
CA ARG A 2 1.93 -17.46 -18.88
C ARG A 2 1.71 -17.02 -17.44
N GLU A 3 2.75 -17.04 -16.61
CA GLU A 3 2.66 -16.46 -15.27
C GLU A 3 2.30 -14.97 -15.40
N PRO A 4 1.38 -14.44 -14.57
CA PRO A 4 1.07 -13.02 -14.60
C PRO A 4 2.34 -12.24 -14.24
N SER A 5 2.85 -11.48 -15.20
CA SER A 5 3.98 -10.58 -14.99
C SER A 5 3.54 -9.41 -14.10
N LEU A 6 4.44 -8.94 -13.24
CA LEU A 6 4.22 -7.70 -12.50
C LEU A 6 4.03 -6.54 -13.49
N ASP A 7 2.85 -5.94 -13.46
CA ASP A 7 2.58 -4.69 -14.16
C ASP A 7 3.16 -3.54 -13.31
N CYS A 8 4.37 -3.12 -13.67
CA CYS A 8 5.09 -2.07 -12.95
C CYS A 8 4.38 -0.71 -13.04
N ASP A 9 3.66 -0.44 -14.13
CA ASP A 9 2.94 0.82 -14.31
C ASP A 9 1.72 0.84 -13.38
N ALA A 10 0.94 -0.24 -13.37
CA ALA A 10 -0.18 -0.38 -12.43
C ALA A 10 0.26 -0.33 -10.96
N ALA A 11 1.41 -0.93 -10.63
CA ALA A 11 1.99 -0.85 -9.29
C ALA A 11 2.33 0.61 -8.91
N ARG A 12 3.02 1.31 -9.81
CA ARG A 12 3.45 2.70 -9.60
C ARG A 12 2.28 3.66 -9.51
N GLU A 13 1.25 3.48 -10.35
CA GLU A 13 0.03 4.28 -10.30
C GLU A 13 -0.71 4.11 -8.97
N LEU A 14 -0.86 2.85 -8.52
CA LEU A 14 -1.52 2.56 -7.25
C LEU A 14 -0.77 3.15 -6.07
N GLU A 15 0.56 3.03 -6.05
CA GLU A 15 1.42 3.63 -5.03
C GLU A 15 1.18 5.15 -4.95
N LEU A 16 1.34 5.85 -6.08
CA LEU A 16 1.17 7.31 -6.18
C LEU A 16 -0.21 7.76 -5.69
N TYR A 17 -1.25 7.06 -6.14
CA TYR A 17 -2.62 7.37 -5.76
C TYR A 17 -2.83 7.16 -4.26
N ALA A 18 -2.40 6.01 -3.73
CA ALA A 18 -2.60 5.65 -2.33
C ALA A 18 -1.84 6.59 -1.37
N THR A 19 -0.60 6.97 -1.69
CA THR A 19 0.21 7.83 -0.82
C THR A 19 -0.24 9.29 -0.83
N ASN A 20 -0.94 9.75 -1.87
CA ASN A 20 -1.50 11.10 -1.94
C ASN A 20 -2.84 11.25 -1.19
N VAL A 21 -3.51 10.14 -0.87
CA VAL A 21 -4.80 10.19 -0.16
C VAL A 21 -4.59 9.90 1.32
N GLU A 22 -4.45 10.97 2.10
CA GLU A 22 -4.15 10.89 3.54
C GLU A 22 -5.15 10.03 4.33
N CYS A 23 -6.43 10.01 3.95
CA CYS A 23 -7.47 9.37 4.76
C CYS A 23 -7.29 7.86 4.94
N TRP A 24 -6.54 7.19 4.06
CA TRP A 24 -6.16 5.78 4.22
C TRP A 24 -4.69 5.61 4.58
N TYR A 25 -3.81 6.45 4.02
CA TYR A 25 -2.37 6.33 4.22
C TYR A 25 -1.96 6.70 5.65
N LYS A 26 -2.36 7.88 6.11
CA LYS A 26 -1.93 8.44 7.41
C LYS A 26 -2.31 7.57 8.60
N PRO A 27 -3.55 7.04 8.74
CA PRO A 27 -3.90 6.18 9.87
C PRO A 27 -3.04 4.92 9.96
N VAL A 28 -2.73 4.30 8.81
CA VAL A 28 -1.91 3.09 8.77
C VAL A 28 -0.49 3.41 9.20
N ILE A 29 0.14 4.43 8.63
CA ILE A 29 1.52 4.79 8.95
C ILE A 29 1.65 5.26 10.41
N LYS A 30 0.69 6.02 10.94
CA LYS A 30 0.68 6.39 12.37
C LYS A 30 0.64 5.15 13.27
N ASN A 31 -0.16 4.14 12.91
CA ASN A 31 -0.20 2.89 13.67
C ASN A 31 1.13 2.15 13.62
N LEU A 32 1.74 2.05 12.43
CA LEU A 32 3.06 1.43 12.26
C LEU A 32 4.15 2.17 13.05
N SER A 33 4.11 3.51 13.04
CA SER A 33 5.02 4.37 13.82
C SER A 33 4.93 4.06 15.32
N LYS A 34 3.71 3.91 15.86
CA LYS A 34 3.50 3.51 17.26
C LYS A 34 4.07 2.13 17.55
N HIS A 35 3.81 1.16 16.68
CA HIS A 35 4.32 -0.20 16.85
C HIS A 35 5.86 -0.26 16.84
N TYR A 36 6.49 0.52 15.96
CA TYR A 36 7.94 0.61 15.91
C TYR A 36 8.51 1.27 17.17
N LYS A 37 7.93 2.40 17.62
CA LYS A 37 8.32 3.08 18.87
C LYS A 37 8.18 2.18 20.11
N HIS A 38 7.18 1.29 20.14
CA HIS A 38 6.96 0.35 21.24
C HIS A 38 7.77 -0.95 21.13
N GLY A 39 8.56 -1.14 20.05
CA GLY A 39 9.36 -2.34 19.84
C GLY A 39 8.56 -3.60 19.50
N ASN A 40 7.31 -3.47 19.08
CA ASN A 40 6.44 -4.60 18.69
C ASN A 40 6.07 -4.58 17.20
N PHE A 41 6.85 -3.88 16.38
CA PHE A 41 6.69 -3.84 14.93
C PHE A 41 7.02 -5.19 14.29
N SER A 42 6.22 -5.60 13.30
CA SER A 42 6.46 -6.74 12.43
C SER A 42 6.31 -6.29 10.98
N LEU A 43 7.33 -6.59 10.16
CA LEU A 43 7.32 -6.23 8.73
C LEU A 43 6.15 -6.92 8.01
N ASP A 44 5.92 -8.20 8.26
CA ASP A 44 4.81 -8.96 7.65
C ASP A 44 3.45 -8.34 8.00
N LEU A 45 3.24 -8.00 9.28
CA LEU A 45 2.01 -7.32 9.72
C LEU A 45 1.88 -5.92 9.11
N ALA A 46 2.98 -5.21 8.89
CA ALA A 46 2.98 -3.92 8.23
C ALA A 46 2.54 -4.04 6.77
N ILE A 47 3.12 -4.99 6.01
CA ILE A 47 2.75 -5.27 4.62
C ILE A 47 1.26 -5.62 4.51
N HIS A 48 0.77 -6.52 5.36
CA HIS A 48 -0.66 -6.86 5.38
C HIS A 48 -1.56 -5.69 5.76
N SER A 49 -1.13 -4.84 6.68
CA SER A 49 -1.90 -3.66 7.10
C SER A 49 -1.96 -2.61 5.99
N ILE A 50 -0.85 -2.36 5.30
CA ILE A 50 -0.79 -1.42 4.17
C ILE A 50 -1.66 -1.93 3.02
N GLU A 51 -1.56 -3.22 2.65
CA GLU A 51 -2.38 -3.79 1.58
C GLU A 51 -3.87 -3.68 1.88
N ARG A 52 -4.28 -4.06 3.10
CA ARG A 52 -5.69 -4.14 3.47
C ARG A 52 -6.33 -2.77 3.70
N TYR A 53 -5.65 -1.89 4.42
CA TYR A 53 -6.25 -0.66 4.93
C TYR A 53 -5.86 0.60 4.15
N CYS A 54 -4.82 0.53 3.31
CA CYS A 54 -4.41 1.63 2.45
C CYS A 54 -4.62 1.30 0.96
N LEU A 55 -4.01 0.24 0.45
CA LEU A 55 -4.01 -0.05 -0.99
C LEU A 55 -5.35 -0.59 -1.51
N THR A 56 -6.05 -1.42 -0.73
CA THR A 56 -7.37 -1.92 -1.11
C THR A 56 -8.41 -0.80 -1.24
N PRO A 57 -8.58 0.13 -0.28
CA PRO A 57 -9.50 1.26 -0.47
C PRO A 57 -9.04 2.19 -1.60
N ALA A 58 -7.73 2.46 -1.72
CA ALA A 58 -7.18 3.24 -2.83
C ALA A 58 -7.50 2.64 -4.20
N ALA A 59 -7.27 1.34 -4.40
CA ALA A 59 -7.57 0.63 -5.64
C ALA A 59 -9.06 0.71 -6.01
N LYS A 60 -9.96 0.60 -5.02
CA LYS A 60 -11.40 0.74 -5.23
C LYS A 60 -11.78 2.16 -5.62
N GLN A 61 -11.16 3.18 -5.01
CA GLN A 61 -11.46 4.56 -5.35
C GLN A 61 -10.90 4.93 -6.73
N TYR A 62 -9.66 4.55 -7.04
CA TYR A 62 -9.08 4.70 -8.37
C TYR A 62 -10.00 4.10 -9.45
N HIS A 63 -10.48 2.88 -9.24
CA HIS A 63 -11.40 2.23 -10.19
C HIS A 63 -12.71 3.01 -10.38
N ARG A 64 -13.23 3.65 -9.34
CA ARG A 64 -14.44 4.50 -9.44
C ARG A 64 -14.19 5.77 -10.24
N GLU A 65 -12.99 6.33 -10.15
CA GLU A 65 -12.64 7.62 -10.77
C GLU A 65 -12.12 7.46 -12.20
N CYS A 66 -11.33 6.42 -12.45
CA CYS A 66 -10.57 6.23 -13.69
C CYS A 66 -10.88 4.91 -14.40
N GLY A 67 -11.56 3.97 -13.72
CA GLY A 67 -11.89 2.67 -14.28
C GLY A 67 -13.09 2.68 -15.22
N SER A 68 -13.25 1.58 -15.95
CA SER A 68 -14.42 1.34 -16.81
C SER A 68 -15.43 0.41 -16.14
N MET A 69 -16.68 0.42 -16.61
CA MET A 69 -17.71 -0.52 -16.16
C MET A 69 -17.45 -1.98 -16.55
N SER A 70 -16.54 -2.22 -17.50
CA SER A 70 -16.16 -3.56 -17.97
C SER A 70 -14.98 -4.16 -17.21
N THR A 71 -14.31 -3.37 -16.37
CA THR A 71 -13.14 -3.81 -15.60
C THR A 71 -13.48 -3.87 -14.11
N SER A 72 -12.84 -4.79 -13.38
CA SER A 72 -12.96 -4.85 -11.92
C SER A 72 -11.70 -4.29 -11.28
N TRP A 73 -11.83 -3.59 -10.14
CA TRP A 73 -10.70 -3.01 -9.43
C TRP A 73 -9.61 -4.04 -9.06
N ASN A 74 -10.00 -5.29 -8.79
CA ASN A 74 -9.09 -6.38 -8.44
C ASN A 74 -8.49 -7.08 -9.67
N SER A 75 -9.03 -6.84 -10.86
CA SER A 75 -8.37 -7.17 -12.13
C SER A 75 -7.36 -6.09 -12.51
N LEU A 76 -7.67 -4.82 -12.28
CA LEU A 76 -6.77 -3.68 -12.52
C LEU A 76 -5.59 -3.68 -11.55
N PHE A 77 -5.86 -3.96 -10.27
CA PHE A 77 -4.85 -4.08 -9.23
C PHE A 77 -4.95 -5.45 -8.55
N PRO A 78 -4.39 -6.51 -9.14
CA PRO A 78 -4.36 -7.84 -8.55
C PRO A 78 -3.71 -7.85 -7.17
N LYS A 79 -4.04 -8.85 -6.34
CA LYS A 79 -3.53 -8.95 -4.97
C LYS A 79 -2.00 -8.94 -4.91
N PHE A 80 -1.32 -9.63 -5.83
CA PHE A 80 0.14 -9.67 -5.86
C PHE A 80 0.75 -8.30 -6.17
N VAL A 81 0.12 -7.48 -7.04
CA VAL A 81 0.54 -6.10 -7.29
C VAL A 81 0.40 -5.26 -6.02
N ARG A 82 -0.74 -5.36 -5.32
CA ARG A 82 -0.94 -4.63 -4.06
C ARG A 82 0.03 -5.06 -2.98
N LEU A 83 0.34 -6.35 -2.87
CA LEU A 83 1.35 -6.84 -1.92
C LEU A 83 2.74 -6.33 -2.27
N HIS A 84 3.11 -6.29 -3.55
CA HIS A 84 4.37 -5.71 -4.00
C HIS A 84 4.50 -4.24 -3.60
N VAL A 85 3.47 -3.43 -3.87
CA VAL A 85 3.46 -2.01 -3.46
C VAL A 85 3.48 -1.87 -1.94
N ALA A 86 2.75 -2.72 -1.21
CA ALA A 86 2.74 -2.70 0.25
C ALA A 86 4.12 -3.01 0.85
N GLU A 87 4.86 -3.95 0.25
CA GLU A 87 6.23 -4.28 0.62
C GLU A 87 7.16 -3.08 0.41
N GLN A 88 7.08 -2.42 -0.74
CA GLN A 88 7.88 -1.21 -1.04
C GLN A 88 7.63 -0.09 -0.02
N ILE A 89 6.36 0.22 0.26
CA ILE A 89 5.97 1.24 1.26
C ILE A 89 6.46 0.82 2.66
N ALA A 90 6.30 -0.44 3.03
CA ALA A 90 6.73 -0.93 4.35
C ALA A 90 8.25 -0.78 4.53
N HIS A 91 9.04 -1.17 3.53
CA HIS A 91 10.48 -1.02 3.55
C HIS A 91 10.94 0.43 3.60
N GLN A 92 10.27 1.32 2.86
CA GLN A 92 10.53 2.75 2.93
C GLN A 92 10.31 3.28 4.35
N TRP A 93 9.19 2.96 4.99
CA TRP A 93 8.93 3.38 6.37
C TRP A 93 9.87 2.76 7.39
N VAL A 94 10.29 1.51 7.21
CA VAL A 94 11.34 0.92 8.06
C VAL A 94 12.64 1.71 7.95
N ALA A 95 13.00 2.21 6.76
CA ALA A 95 14.16 3.08 6.59
C ALA A 95 13.97 4.41 7.34
N GLU A 96 12.80 5.05 7.20
CA GLU A 96 12.45 6.28 7.93
C GLU A 96 12.50 6.09 9.46
N PHE A 97 11.93 4.99 9.97
CA PHE A 97 11.94 4.69 11.40
C PHE A 97 13.35 4.50 11.95
N LYS A 98 14.26 3.89 11.18
CA LYS A 98 15.68 3.76 11.55
C LYS A 98 16.40 5.11 11.62
N LEU A 99 15.94 6.10 10.85
CA LEU A 99 16.44 7.48 10.89
C LEU A 99 15.79 8.32 12.00
N GLY A 100 14.80 7.76 12.72
CA GLY A 100 14.04 8.47 13.74
C GLY A 100 12.89 9.32 13.20
N ASN A 101 12.55 9.17 11.91
CA ASN A 101 11.41 9.83 11.30
C ASN A 101 10.15 9.01 11.57
N PHE A 102 9.13 9.64 12.16
CA PHE A 102 7.86 9.01 12.48
C PHE A 102 6.71 9.89 12.04
N TRP A 103 5.57 9.27 11.77
CA TRP A 103 4.34 10.02 11.57
C TRP A 103 3.60 10.16 12.90
N ASP A 104 3.53 11.39 13.43
CA ASP A 104 2.83 11.74 14.67
C ASP A 104 1.39 12.25 14.43
#